data_AF-A0A4R3QVW5-F1
#
_entry.id   AF-A0A4R3QVW5-F1
#
_cell.length_a   1.000
_cell.length_b   1.000
_cell.length_c   1.000
_cell.angle_alpha   90.00
_cell.angle_beta   90.00
_cell.angle_gamma   90.00
#
_symmetry.space_group_name_H-M   'P 1'
#
loop_
_entity.id
_entity.type
_entity.pdbx_description
1 polymer ?
#
loop_
_entity_poly.entity_id
_entity_poly.type
_entity_poly.pdbx_seq_one_letter_code
_entity_poly.pdbx_strand_id
1 'polypeptide(L)'
;MRARKPVAGELNSGYDLPDPGPDPEKQAVMSDEGRRIDTCMEELEADRAQAVKKAHVEGLSHQELADQFGVPLNTMRTWLRRSLLKLRECMER
;
A
#
# COMPACT_ATOMS: atom_id res chain seq x y z
N MET A 1 32.10 29.23 -45.93
CA MET A 1 32.22 29.56 -44.49
C MET A 1 30.91 30.15 -44.01
N ARG A 2 30.16 29.46 -43.15
CA ARG A 2 28.99 30.04 -42.45
C ARG A 2 29.42 30.35 -41.02
N ALA A 3 29.35 31.62 -40.65
CA ALA A 3 29.68 32.09 -39.30
C ALA A 3 28.66 31.53 -38.30
N ARG A 4 29.15 30.94 -37.20
CA ARG A 4 28.33 30.49 -36.07
C ARG A 4 27.97 31.70 -35.20
N LYS A 5 26.69 31.87 -34.92
CA LYS A 5 26.14 32.77 -33.91
C LYS A 5 26.48 32.21 -32.52
N PRO A 6 27.00 32.99 -31.55
CA PRO A 6 27.24 32.48 -30.22
C PRO A 6 25.88 32.37 -29.52
N VAL A 7 25.49 31.15 -29.16
CA VAL A 7 24.36 30.96 -28.24
C VAL A 7 24.90 31.24 -26.84
N ALA A 8 24.73 32.48 -26.41
CA ALA A 8 24.62 32.79 -24.99
C ALA A 8 23.40 32.00 -24.46
N GLY A 9 23.66 31.15 -23.50
CA GLY A 9 22.69 30.23 -22.94
C GLY A 9 23.46 29.16 -22.19
N GLU A 10 24.09 29.55 -21.08
CA GLU A 10 24.33 28.61 -19.99
C GLU A 10 22.96 28.15 -19.50
N LEU A 11 22.38 27.21 -20.24
CA LEU A 11 21.25 26.44 -19.81
C LEU A 11 21.75 25.71 -18.58
N ASN A 12 21.30 26.20 -17.41
CA ASN A 12 21.19 25.51 -16.15
C ASN A 12 21.43 24.01 -16.37
N SER A 13 22.62 23.54 -15.97
CA SER A 13 22.98 22.13 -15.95
C SER A 13 22.05 21.44 -14.95
N GLY A 14 20.80 21.24 -15.37
CA GLY A 14 19.82 20.42 -14.70
C GLY A 14 20.39 19.03 -14.73
N TYR A 15 21.01 18.65 -13.61
CA TYR A 15 21.48 17.31 -13.33
C TYR A 15 20.38 16.33 -13.77
N ASP A 16 20.76 15.37 -14.62
CA ASP A 16 19.94 14.19 -14.93
C ASP A 16 19.92 13.32 -13.65
N LEU A 17 19.18 13.80 -12.65
CA LEU A 17 19.01 13.10 -11.39
C LEU A 17 18.04 11.96 -11.67
N PRO A 18 18.47 10.70 -11.47
CA PRO A 18 17.55 9.59 -11.53
C PRO A 18 16.43 9.83 -10.51
N ASP A 19 15.19 9.57 -10.93
CA ASP A 19 14.04 9.61 -10.03
C ASP A 19 14.33 8.70 -8.83
N PRO A 20 14.25 9.19 -7.58
CA PRO A 20 14.42 8.36 -6.39
C PRO A 20 13.30 7.32 -6.23
N GLY A 21 12.25 7.39 -7.05
CA GLY A 21 11.16 6.44 -7.09
C GLY A 21 11.59 5.02 -7.50
N PRO A 22 10.75 4.02 -7.21
CA PRO A 22 10.98 2.66 -7.68
C PRO A 22 11.01 2.64 -9.21
N ASP A 23 11.93 1.84 -9.76
CA ASP A 23 11.98 1.54 -11.19
C ASP A 23 10.66 0.89 -11.68
N PRO A 24 10.36 0.96 -13.00
CA PRO A 24 9.09 0.47 -13.54
C PRO A 24 8.83 -1.02 -13.27
N GLU A 25 9.88 -1.85 -13.18
CA GLU A 25 9.75 -3.25 -12.81
C GLU A 25 9.25 -3.39 -11.36
N LYS A 26 9.87 -2.70 -10.41
CA LYS A 26 9.39 -2.68 -9.01
C LYS A 26 7.98 -2.12 -8.88
N GLN A 27 7.63 -1.07 -9.63
CA GLN A 27 6.26 -0.53 -9.62
C GLN A 27 5.23 -1.57 -10.10
N ALA A 28 5.57 -2.34 -11.15
CA ALA A 28 4.71 -3.40 -11.64
C ALA A 28 4.51 -4.51 -10.60
N VAL A 29 5.59 -4.96 -9.95
CA VAL A 29 5.53 -5.97 -8.88
C VAL A 29 4.69 -5.49 -7.69
N MET A 30 4.90 -4.27 -7.21
CA MET A 30 4.12 -3.71 -6.10
C MET A 30 2.63 -3.60 -6.44
N SER A 31 2.31 -3.23 -7.68
CA SER A 31 0.93 -3.11 -8.14
C SER A 31 0.24 -4.47 -8.26
N ASP A 32 0.97 -5.51 -8.68
CA ASP A 32 0.47 -6.88 -8.74
C ASP A 32 0.22 -7.44 -7.33
N GLU A 33 1.17 -7.25 -6.42
CA GLU A 33 1.04 -7.69 -5.03
C GLU A 33 -0.12 -7.00 -4.31
N GLY A 34 -0.29 -5.69 -4.52
CA GLY A 34 -1.46 -4.94 -4.01
C GLY A 34 -2.78 -5.54 -4.49
N ARG A 35 -2.88 -5.88 -5.79
CA ARG A 35 -4.09 -6.48 -6.36
C ARG A 35 -4.40 -7.87 -5.77
N ARG A 36 -3.36 -8.67 -5.49
CA ARG A 36 -3.52 -9.97 -4.81
C ARG A 36 -4.03 -9.78 -3.39
N ILE A 37 -3.50 -8.82 -2.64
CA ILE A 37 -3.99 -8.48 -1.29
C ILE A 37 -5.45 -8.03 -1.35
N ASP A 38 -5.81 -7.13 -2.28
CA ASP A 38 -7.19 -6.67 -2.44
C ASP A 38 -8.15 -7.84 -2.70
N THR A 39 -7.78 -8.75 -3.60
CA THR A 39 -8.56 -9.96 -3.88
C THR A 39 -8.73 -10.84 -2.63
N CYS A 40 -7.66 -11.03 -1.85
CA CYS A 40 -7.74 -11.81 -0.61
C CYS A 40 -8.56 -11.12 0.48
N MET A 41 -8.57 -9.78 0.52
CA MET A 41 -9.40 -8.99 1.43
C MET A 41 -10.88 -9.13 1.09
N GLU A 42 -11.25 -9.29 -0.18
CA GLU A 42 -12.62 -9.57 -0.62
C GLU A 42 -13.13 -10.96 -0.16
N GLU A 43 -12.26 -11.92 0.15
CA GLU A 43 -12.68 -13.19 0.75
C GLU A 43 -13.11 -13.05 2.23
N LEU A 44 -12.79 -11.94 2.90
CA LEU A 44 -13.19 -11.69 4.28
C LEU A 44 -14.62 -11.12 4.35
N GLU A 45 -15.28 -11.36 5.48
CA GLU A 45 -16.49 -10.60 5.82
C GLU A 45 -16.19 -9.10 5.82
N ALA A 46 -17.10 -8.27 5.29
CA ALA A 46 -16.89 -6.84 5.06
C ALA A 46 -16.38 -6.11 6.32
N ASP A 47 -17.00 -6.36 7.48
CA ASP A 47 -16.60 -5.74 8.75
C ASP A 47 -15.19 -6.14 9.19
N ARG A 48 -14.78 -7.39 8.90
CA ARG A 48 -13.45 -7.88 9.24
C ARG A 48 -12.39 -7.32 8.31
N ALA A 49 -12.69 -7.22 7.01
CA ALA A 49 -11.83 -6.55 6.04
C ALA A 49 -11.59 -5.09 6.45
N GLN A 50 -12.66 -4.37 6.81
CA GLN A 50 -12.56 -3.00 7.31
C GLN A 50 -11.76 -2.92 8.61
N ALA A 51 -11.98 -3.81 9.58
CA ALA A 51 -11.23 -3.82 10.83
C ALA A 51 -9.73 -4.07 10.59
N VAL A 52 -9.36 -4.99 9.68
CA VAL A 52 -7.96 -5.25 9.33
C VAL A 52 -7.31 -4.03 8.68
N LYS A 53 -8.01 -3.38 7.73
CA LYS A 53 -7.54 -2.16 7.06
C LYS A 53 -7.31 -1.04 8.08
N LYS A 54 -8.28 -0.78 8.95
CA LYS A 54 -8.17 0.25 9.97
C LYS A 54 -7.06 -0.03 10.99
N ALA A 55 -6.85 -1.29 11.35
CA ALA A 55 -5.76 -1.69 12.25
C ALA A 55 -4.36 -1.46 11.63
N HIS A 56 -4.15 -1.86 10.37
CA HIS A 56 -2.80 -1.93 9.79
C HIS A 56 -2.46 -0.75 8.87
N VAL A 57 -3.46 -0.13 8.23
CA VAL A 57 -3.27 1.01 7.32
C VAL A 57 -3.50 2.33 8.05
N GLU A 58 -4.57 2.40 8.86
CA GLU A 58 -4.93 3.62 9.59
C GLU A 58 -4.35 3.65 11.02
N GLY A 59 -3.84 2.52 11.53
CA GLY A 59 -3.15 2.45 12.82
C GLY A 59 -4.07 2.45 14.05
N LEU A 60 -5.37 2.19 13.89
CA LEU A 60 -6.31 2.17 15.01
C LEU A 60 -5.99 1.04 16.00
N SER A 61 -6.13 1.34 17.28
CA SER A 61 -5.97 0.35 18.34
C SER A 61 -7.13 -0.66 18.36
N HIS A 62 -6.89 -1.83 18.96
CA HIS A 62 -7.94 -2.83 19.13
C HIS A 62 -9.14 -2.33 19.95
N GLN A 63 -8.92 -1.38 20.86
CA GLN A 63 -9.97 -0.78 21.68
C GLN A 63 -10.86 0.13 20.83
N GLU A 64 -10.26 1.04 20.03
CA GLU A 64 -11.00 1.92 19.12
C GLU A 64 -11.82 1.13 18.10
N LEU A 65 -11.26 0.03 17.58
CA LEU A 65 -11.98 -0.88 16.70
C LEU A 65 -13.13 -1.58 17.43
N ALA A 66 -12.89 -2.10 18.64
CA ALA A 66 -13.93 -2.74 19.43
C ALA A 66 -15.12 -1.79 19.69
N ASP A 67 -14.83 -0.54 20.03
CA ASP A 67 -15.84 0.49 20.27
C ASP A 67 -16.58 0.88 18.97
N GLN A 68 -15.85 1.05 17.86
CA GLN A 68 -16.44 1.42 16.57
C GLN A 68 -17.35 0.33 15.98
N PHE A 69 -16.97 -0.94 16.12
CA PHE A 69 -17.74 -2.08 15.63
C PHE A 69 -18.75 -2.62 16.67
N GLY A 70 -18.79 -2.06 17.88
CA GLY A 70 -19.72 -2.46 18.94
C GLY A 70 -19.51 -3.89 19.44
N VAL A 71 -18.27 -4.39 19.42
CA VAL A 71 -17.92 -5.76 19.84
C VAL A 71 -16.97 -5.75 21.04
N PRO A 72 -16.98 -6.79 21.90
CA PRO A 72 -16.00 -6.89 22.98
C PRO A 72 -14.56 -6.91 22.47
N LEU A 73 -13.62 -6.32 23.24
CA LEU A 73 -12.19 -6.28 22.87
C LEU A 73 -11.61 -7.65 22.53
N ASN A 74 -11.97 -8.70 23.27
CA ASN A 74 -11.51 -10.07 23.00
C ASN A 74 -12.07 -10.63 21.68
N THR A 75 -13.28 -10.23 21.30
CA THR A 75 -13.88 -10.54 20.00
C THR A 75 -13.12 -9.86 18.88
N MET A 76 -12.80 -8.56 19.03
CA MET A 76 -12.00 -7.81 18.04
C MET A 76 -10.61 -8.43 17.85
N ARG A 77 -9.92 -8.78 18.93
CA ARG A 77 -8.62 -9.49 18.86
C ARG A 77 -8.73 -10.82 18.11
N THR A 78 -9.82 -11.56 18.33
CA THR A 78 -10.07 -12.84 17.64
C THR A 78 -10.41 -12.62 16.16
N TRP A 79 -11.20 -11.60 15.82
CA TRP A 79 -11.50 -11.22 14.44
C TRP A 79 -10.22 -10.91 13.67
N LEU A 80 -9.37 -10.04 14.20
CA LEU A 80 -8.11 -9.65 13.57
C LEU A 80 -7.19 -10.86 13.38
N ARG A 81 -6.98 -11.66 14.43
CA ARG A 81 -6.13 -12.86 14.35
C ARG A 81 -6.62 -13.84 13.28
N ARG A 82 -7.93 -14.15 13.24
CA ARG A 82 -8.48 -15.10 12.26
C ARG A 82 -8.47 -14.54 10.84
N SER A 83 -8.68 -13.24 10.69
CA SER A 83 -8.64 -12.58 9.38
C SER A 83 -7.23 -12.58 8.81
N LEU A 84 -6.21 -12.26 9.62
CA LEU A 84 -4.80 -12.33 9.20
C LEU A 84 -4.35 -13.75 8.81
N LEU A 85 -4.86 -14.77 9.52
CA LEU A 85 -4.59 -16.17 9.14
C LEU A 85 -5.20 -16.50 7.78
N LYS A 86 -6.47 -16.13 7.56
CA LYS A 86 -7.14 -16.36 6.28
C LYS A 86 -6.47 -15.61 5.12
N LEU A 87 -6.01 -14.38 5.36
CA LEU A 87 -5.26 -13.61 4.37
C LEU A 87 -3.94 -14.30 4.00
N ARG A 88 -3.20 -14.81 5.00
CA ARG A 88 -1.99 -15.61 4.76
C ARG A 88 -2.28 -16.84 3.91
N GLU A 89 -3.29 -17.62 4.28
CA GLU A 89 -3.69 -18.83 3.53
C GLU A 89 -4.10 -18.49 2.08
N CYS A 90 -4.77 -17.36 1.86
CA CYS A 90 -5.12 -16.89 0.52
C CYS A 90 -3.90 -16.47 -0.30
N MET A 91 -2.92 -15.79 0.31
CA MET A 91 -1.70 -15.35 -0.37
C MET A 91 -0.73 -16.50 -0.70
N GLU A 92 -0.78 -17.57 0.09
CA GLU A 92 0.03 -18.78 -0.12
C GLU A 92 -0.58 -19.74 -1.16
N ARG A 93 -1.81 -19.49 -1.61
CA ARG A 93 -2.46 -20.20 -2.71
C ARG A 93 -1.95 -19.71 -4.07
#